data_AF-A0AAU9JN31-F1
#
_entry.id   AF-A0AAU9JN31-F1
#
_cell.length_a   1.000
_cell.length_b   1.000
_cell.length_c   1.000
_cell.angle_alpha   90.00
_cell.angle_beta   90.00
_cell.angle_gamma   90.00
#
_symmetry.space_group_name_H-M   'P 1'
#
loop_
_entity.id
_entity.type
_entity.pdbx_description
1 polymer ?
#
loop_
_entity_poly.entity_id
_entity_poly.type
_entity_poly.pdbx_seq_one_letter_code
_entity_poly.pdbx_strand_id
1 'polypeptide(L)'
;MLTRRKLHGSSSSHSLMRGSIKENITIIKITKGKSRTPRRSSSPIPRIKNISNLPLSESIPQTFLITEAQSFIPKPLAHQIITPENRSMMVDWMVEVTATFCTPQTFFLATKIMDKFFAVFIKPLETSMLHVLGVTSMFIASKFEDNVPLRLKQIIEKIAHNRLTYPDIKITELLMLKFLGFRVNFTTCYDFLLSLATEFRLPQSVFETAKIICYYSQIFYSHLDFKASQVGFSALIIACTSLNQHSVASKLIEKYKDGESLNPIIKKIRADILDLPRLKNLYASPAKFLEFEIALKTPGPLFRFLNPYVEQEQQRLLSNPN
;
A
#
# COMPACT_ATOMS: atom_id res chain seq x y z
N MET A 1 -10.86 39.75 -44.94
CA MET A 1 -11.78 38.66 -44.56
C MET A 1 -11.02 37.61 -43.76
N LEU A 2 -11.28 37.50 -42.46
CA LEU A 2 -11.25 36.26 -41.65
C LEU A 2 -11.32 36.65 -40.17
N THR A 3 -12.53 36.54 -39.64
CA THR A 3 -12.96 36.88 -38.29
C THR A 3 -12.54 35.83 -37.26
N ARG A 4 -12.05 36.32 -36.12
CA ARG A 4 -11.92 35.62 -34.83
C ARG A 4 -13.22 34.88 -34.47
N ARG A 5 -13.18 33.55 -34.32
CA ARG A 5 -14.18 32.80 -33.55
C ARG A 5 -13.66 32.57 -32.12
N LYS A 6 -14.26 33.29 -31.17
CA LYS A 6 -14.26 32.94 -29.74
C LYS A 6 -15.03 31.63 -29.58
N LEU A 7 -14.42 30.61 -28.98
CA LEU A 7 -15.15 29.48 -28.42
C LEU A 7 -15.40 29.77 -26.93
N HIS A 8 -16.66 30.04 -26.62
CA HIS A 8 -17.24 29.92 -25.29
C HIS A 8 -17.70 28.48 -25.06
N GLY A 9 -17.54 28.00 -23.81
CA GLY A 9 -17.98 26.68 -23.33
C GLY A 9 -16.79 25.92 -22.74
N SER A 10 -16.62 25.79 -21.43
CA SER A 10 -17.53 25.11 -20.52
C SER A 10 -17.27 25.53 -19.06
N SER A 11 -18.04 26.50 -18.56
CA SER A 11 -18.06 26.88 -17.14
C SER A 11 -19.18 26.18 -16.35
N SER A 12 -19.93 25.26 -16.96
CA SER A 12 -21.08 24.59 -16.34
C SER A 12 -20.72 23.28 -15.59
N SER A 13 -19.64 22.59 -15.95
CA SER A 13 -19.22 21.33 -15.30
C SER A 13 -18.51 21.54 -13.95
N HIS A 14 -17.83 22.68 -13.77
CA HIS A 14 -17.20 23.05 -12.50
C HIS A 14 -18.20 23.46 -11.41
N SER A 15 -19.38 23.95 -11.79
CA SER A 15 -20.46 24.32 -10.86
C SER A 15 -21.15 23.08 -10.27
N LEU A 16 -21.45 22.10 -11.13
CA LEU A 16 -22.13 20.85 -10.74
C LEU A 16 -21.26 19.96 -9.83
N MET A 17 -19.95 19.86 -10.09
CA MET A 17 -19.00 19.15 -9.21
C MET A 17 -18.82 19.82 -7.84
N ARG A 18 -18.83 21.16 -7.78
CA ARG A 18 -18.77 21.91 -6.51
C ARG A 18 -20.06 21.77 -5.69
N GLY A 19 -21.21 21.61 -6.35
CA GLY A 19 -22.49 21.27 -5.72
C GLY A 19 -22.43 19.90 -5.06
N SER A 20 -21.99 18.87 -5.80
CA SER A 20 -21.91 17.49 -5.32
C SER A 20 -20.93 17.31 -4.15
N ILE A 21 -19.76 17.95 -4.15
CA ILE A 21 -18.83 17.90 -3.00
C ILE A 21 -19.41 18.60 -1.76
N LYS A 22 -20.06 19.76 -1.92
CA LYS A 22 -20.72 20.45 -0.80
C LYS A 22 -21.94 19.69 -0.29
N GLU A 23 -22.71 19.05 -1.16
CA GLU A 23 -23.87 18.23 -0.81
C GLU A 23 -23.44 16.93 -0.11
N ASN A 24 -22.37 16.28 -0.57
CA ASN A 24 -21.81 15.10 0.09
C ASN A 24 -21.19 15.43 1.45
N ILE A 25 -20.58 16.62 1.60
CA ILE A 25 -20.18 17.15 2.91
C ILE A 25 -21.40 17.55 3.76
N THR A 26 -22.54 17.92 3.14
CA THR A 26 -23.78 18.24 3.85
C THR A 26 -24.48 16.99 4.37
N ILE A 27 -24.45 15.88 3.63
CA ILE A 27 -24.86 14.55 4.13
C ILE A 27 -24.02 14.15 5.36
N ILE A 28 -22.75 14.54 5.41
CA ILE A 28 -21.89 14.35 6.59
C ILE A 28 -22.27 15.30 7.73
N LYS A 29 -22.69 16.55 7.45
CA LYS A 29 -23.11 17.56 8.45
C LYS A 29 -24.53 17.35 9.03
N ILE A 30 -25.43 16.62 8.36
CA ILE A 30 -26.81 16.35 8.85
C ILE A 30 -26.84 15.34 10.02
N THR A 31 -25.72 14.71 10.38
CA THR A 31 -25.62 13.83 11.57
C THR A 31 -25.55 14.59 12.93
N LYS A 32 -26.07 15.82 13.01
CA LYS A 32 -26.36 16.51 14.28
C LYS A 32 -27.72 16.13 14.91
N GLY A 33 -28.38 15.07 14.42
CA GLY A 33 -29.55 14.47 15.08
C GLY A 33 -29.16 13.26 15.92
N LYS A 34 -29.15 13.42 17.25
CA LYS A 34 -29.02 12.38 18.29
C LYS A 34 -28.14 11.16 17.91
N SER A 35 -26.85 11.40 17.67
CA SER A 35 -25.85 10.35 17.87
C SER A 35 -25.85 10.03 19.37
N ARG A 36 -26.45 8.90 19.75
CA ARG A 36 -26.08 8.23 21.00
C ARG A 36 -24.57 8.07 20.94
N THR A 37 -23.85 8.82 21.78
CA THR A 37 -22.46 8.53 22.10
C THR A 37 -22.36 7.02 22.30
N PRO A 38 -21.47 6.31 21.59
CA PRO A 38 -21.18 4.93 21.99
C PRO A 38 -20.80 5.05 23.46
N ARG A 39 -21.54 4.36 24.34
CA ARG A 39 -21.09 4.18 25.71
C ARG A 39 -19.63 3.77 25.60
N ARG A 40 -18.75 4.37 26.40
CA ARG A 40 -17.45 3.78 26.70
C ARG A 40 -17.74 2.39 27.27
N SER A 41 -17.97 1.39 26.42
CA SER A 41 -17.53 0.06 26.72
C SER A 41 -16.02 0.19 26.68
N SER A 42 -15.42 0.41 27.84
CA SER A 42 -14.07 -0.07 28.09
C SER A 42 -14.13 -1.59 27.90
N SER A 43 -14.21 -2.02 26.65
CA SER A 43 -13.86 -3.38 26.29
C SER A 43 -12.43 -3.52 26.79
N PRO A 44 -12.15 -4.42 27.73
CA PRO A 44 -10.79 -4.65 28.16
C PRO A 44 -9.95 -4.85 26.90
N ILE A 45 -8.77 -4.24 26.86
CA ILE A 45 -7.71 -4.63 25.92
C ILE A 45 -7.75 -6.16 25.89
N PRO A 46 -7.93 -6.82 24.73
CA PRO A 46 -7.81 -8.26 24.69
C PRO A 46 -6.44 -8.59 25.28
N ARG A 47 -6.42 -9.13 26.51
CA ARG A 47 -5.20 -9.73 27.05
C ARG A 47 -4.92 -10.86 26.09
N ILE A 48 -3.99 -10.65 25.18
CA ILE A 48 -3.43 -11.71 24.35
C ILE A 48 -2.78 -12.65 25.35
N LYS A 49 -3.54 -13.66 25.78
CA LYS A 49 -3.00 -14.79 26.53
C LYS A 49 -2.13 -15.52 25.52
N ASN A 50 -0.83 -15.62 25.81
CA ASN A 50 0.24 -16.20 24.98
C ASN A 50 1.04 -15.22 24.11
N ILE A 51 1.53 -14.12 24.69
CA ILE A 51 2.66 -13.36 24.11
C ILE A 51 3.97 -14.17 24.23
N SER A 52 4.03 -15.15 25.13
CA SER A 52 5.20 -15.98 25.44
C SER A 52 5.61 -16.97 24.34
N ASN A 53 4.80 -17.14 23.29
CA ASN A 53 5.01 -18.19 22.28
C ASN A 53 5.27 -17.62 20.88
N LEU A 54 5.46 -16.31 20.72
CA LEU A 54 5.93 -15.77 19.44
C LEU A 54 7.47 -15.85 19.40
N PRO A 55 8.07 -16.32 18.30
CA PRO A 55 9.52 -16.40 18.15
C PRO A 55 10.15 -15.03 18.36
N LEU A 56 10.85 -14.89 19.48
CA LEU A 56 11.71 -13.75 19.75
C LEU A 56 12.91 -13.86 18.81
N SER A 57 12.83 -13.24 17.64
CA SER A 57 14.04 -12.94 16.89
C SER A 57 14.51 -11.54 17.29
N GLU A 58 15.77 -11.39 17.67
CA GLU A 58 16.35 -10.12 18.16
C GLU A 58 16.23 -8.94 17.15
N SER A 59 15.96 -9.21 15.87
CA SER A 59 15.93 -8.22 14.79
C SER A 59 14.55 -7.66 14.42
N ILE A 60 13.47 -8.42 14.62
CA ILE A 60 12.10 -7.95 14.36
C ILE A 60 11.56 -7.38 15.67
N PRO A 61 11.30 -6.07 15.76
CA PRO A 61 10.72 -5.50 16.96
C PRO A 61 9.39 -6.17 17.29
N GLN A 62 9.20 -6.59 18.54
CA GLN A 62 7.92 -7.19 18.99
C GLN A 62 6.73 -6.25 18.73
N THR A 63 6.99 -4.94 18.73
CA THR A 63 6.03 -3.92 18.34
C THR A 63 5.44 -4.15 16.95
N PHE A 64 6.23 -4.63 15.98
CA PHE A 64 5.76 -4.90 14.60
C PHE A 64 4.69 -5.99 14.56
N LEU A 65 4.87 -7.06 15.33
CA LEU A 65 3.92 -8.15 15.41
C LEU A 65 2.62 -7.69 16.10
N ILE A 66 2.74 -6.85 17.13
CA ILE A 66 1.58 -6.31 17.85
C ILE A 66 0.77 -5.36 16.96
N THR A 67 1.43 -4.41 16.31
CA THR A 67 0.79 -3.43 15.41
C THR A 67 0.25 -4.11 14.15
N GLU A 68 0.93 -5.12 13.60
CA GLU A 68 0.41 -5.95 12.52
C GLU A 68 -0.90 -6.63 12.94
N ALA A 69 -0.92 -7.33 14.08
CA ALA A 69 -2.11 -8.03 14.55
C ALA A 69 -3.30 -7.07 14.78
N GLN A 70 -3.04 -5.87 15.31
CA GLN A 70 -4.07 -4.84 15.51
C GLN A 70 -4.50 -4.17 14.19
N SER A 71 -3.60 -4.13 13.21
CA SER A 71 -3.79 -3.44 11.92
C SER A 71 -4.06 -4.38 10.74
N PHE A 72 -4.20 -5.68 10.96
CA PHE A 72 -4.58 -6.60 9.89
C PHE A 72 -6.10 -6.55 9.68
N ILE A 73 -6.54 -6.19 8.47
CA ILE A 73 -7.94 -6.29 8.03
C ILE A 73 -7.92 -6.83 6.60
N PRO A 74 -8.42 -8.05 6.36
CA PRO A 74 -8.64 -8.55 5.01
C PRO A 74 -9.81 -7.81 4.37
N LYS A 75 -9.79 -7.70 3.04
CA LYS A 75 -10.86 -7.11 2.21
C LYS A 75 -11.38 -5.75 2.73
N PRO A 76 -10.52 -4.71 2.80
CA PRO A 76 -10.89 -3.41 3.38
C PRO A 76 -12.04 -2.67 2.66
N LEU A 77 -12.39 -3.08 1.43
CA LEU A 77 -13.48 -2.47 0.65
C LEU A 77 -14.84 -3.14 0.86
N ALA A 78 -14.99 -4.09 1.81
CA ALA A 78 -16.22 -4.87 1.99
C ALA A 78 -17.51 -4.05 2.20
N HIS A 79 -17.39 -2.79 2.65
CA HIS A 79 -18.51 -1.86 2.86
C HIS A 79 -18.50 -0.66 1.90
N GLN A 80 -17.66 -0.70 0.86
CA GLN A 80 -17.45 0.42 -0.06
C GLN A 80 -18.03 0.14 -1.45
N ILE A 81 -18.40 1.21 -2.16
CA ILE A 81 -18.69 1.16 -3.60
C ILE A 81 -17.39 1.22 -4.43
N ILE A 82 -16.31 1.77 -3.84
CA ILE A 82 -14.97 1.77 -4.43
C ILE A 82 -14.56 0.33 -4.73
N THR A 83 -14.28 0.04 -6.00
CA THR A 83 -13.93 -1.31 -6.43
C THR A 83 -12.44 -1.59 -6.22
N PRO A 84 -12.02 -2.88 -6.20
CA PRO A 84 -10.62 -3.26 -6.23
C PRO A 84 -9.83 -2.55 -7.34
N GLU A 85 -10.40 -2.40 -8.53
CA GLU A 85 -9.76 -1.72 -9.68
C GLU A 85 -9.55 -0.23 -9.42
N ASN A 86 -10.55 0.47 -8.86
CA ASN A 86 -10.39 1.87 -8.49
C ASN A 86 -9.25 2.04 -7.48
N ARG A 87 -9.20 1.18 -6.46
CA ARG A 87 -8.12 1.18 -5.47
C ARG A 87 -6.76 0.92 -6.12
N SER A 88 -6.64 -0.09 -6.98
CA SER A 88 -5.39 -0.42 -7.67
C SER A 88 -4.88 0.77 -8.49
N MET A 89 -5.75 1.45 -9.24
CA MET A 89 -5.39 2.67 -9.99
C MET A 89 -4.89 3.79 -9.07
N MET A 90 -5.54 3.95 -7.90
CA MET A 90 -5.12 4.98 -6.95
C MET A 90 -3.78 4.65 -6.31
N VAL A 91 -3.55 3.39 -5.91
CA VAL A 91 -2.28 2.97 -5.30
C VAL A 91 -1.14 3.05 -6.29
N ASP A 92 -1.35 2.66 -7.54
CA ASP A 92 -0.37 2.85 -8.62
C ASP A 92 0.02 4.33 -8.77
N TRP A 93 -0.96 5.23 -8.87
CA TRP A 93 -0.69 6.66 -8.91
C TRP A 93 0.04 7.18 -7.66
N MET A 94 -0.28 6.64 -6.47
CA MET A 94 0.44 6.97 -5.24
C MET A 94 1.91 6.54 -5.30
N VAL A 95 2.27 5.45 -6.00
CA VAL A 95 3.68 5.06 -6.23
C VAL A 95 4.42 6.19 -6.95
N GLU A 96 3.85 6.72 -8.04
CA GLU A 96 4.49 7.79 -8.84
C GLU A 96 4.71 9.06 -8.02
N VAL A 97 3.69 9.48 -7.26
CA VAL A 97 3.76 10.68 -6.41
C VAL A 97 4.80 10.50 -5.31
N THR A 98 4.74 9.40 -4.57
CA THR A 98 5.64 9.17 -3.44
C THR A 98 7.08 8.95 -3.87
N ALA A 99 7.33 8.28 -5.01
CA ALA A 99 8.68 8.15 -5.56
C ALA A 99 9.33 9.51 -5.91
N THR A 100 8.52 10.51 -6.25
CA THR A 100 9.00 11.86 -6.58
C THR A 100 9.21 12.74 -5.34
N PHE A 101 8.38 12.57 -4.31
CA PHE A 101 8.28 13.57 -3.24
C PHE A 101 8.49 13.05 -1.82
N CYS A 102 8.55 11.74 -1.59
CA CYS A 102 8.54 11.13 -0.25
C CYS A 102 9.54 9.96 -0.15
N THR A 103 9.71 9.42 1.05
CA THR A 103 10.42 8.14 1.25
C THR A 103 9.54 6.93 0.88
N PRO A 104 10.13 5.74 0.63
CA PRO A 104 9.39 4.50 0.47
C PRO A 104 8.46 4.19 1.67
N GLN A 105 8.91 4.44 2.89
CA GLN A 105 8.12 4.24 4.12
C GLN A 105 6.78 4.98 4.03
N THR A 106 6.81 6.24 3.59
CA THR A 106 5.60 7.06 3.40
C THR A 106 4.59 6.40 2.46
N PHE A 107 5.03 5.77 1.36
CA PHE A 107 4.12 5.07 0.44
C PHE A 107 3.40 3.89 1.12
N PHE A 108 4.18 3.02 1.77
CA PHE A 108 3.64 1.82 2.38
C PHE A 108 2.69 2.17 3.53
N LEU A 109 3.05 3.18 4.33
CA LEU A 109 2.20 3.68 5.40
C LEU A 109 0.93 4.35 4.87
N ALA A 110 1.05 5.20 3.85
CA ALA A 110 -0.10 5.88 3.23
C ALA A 110 -1.13 4.88 2.68
N THR A 111 -0.66 3.84 1.99
CA THR A 111 -1.53 2.78 1.46
C THR A 111 -2.26 2.07 2.60
N LYS A 112 -1.55 1.73 3.68
CA LYS A 112 -2.14 1.09 4.87
C LYS A 112 -3.17 1.99 5.56
N ILE A 113 -2.89 3.29 5.68
CA ILE A 113 -3.81 4.30 6.24
C ILE A 113 -5.10 4.37 5.41
N MET A 114 -4.98 4.42 4.08
CA MET A 114 -6.12 4.47 3.17
C MET A 114 -7.00 3.23 3.29
N ASP A 115 -6.39 2.03 3.23
CA ASP A 115 -7.12 0.77 3.36
C ASP A 115 -7.78 0.61 4.74
N LYS A 116 -7.08 1.02 5.80
CA LYS A 116 -7.66 1.03 7.15
C LYS A 116 -8.85 1.96 7.25
N PHE A 117 -8.78 3.13 6.64
CA PHE A 117 -9.88 4.08 6.62
C PHE A 117 -11.10 3.49 5.89
N PHE A 118 -10.91 2.86 4.72
CA PHE A 118 -12.00 2.18 4.02
C PHE A 118 -12.68 1.10 4.85
N ALA A 119 -11.90 0.33 5.61
CA ALA A 119 -12.43 -0.72 6.46
C ALA A 119 -13.27 -0.21 7.64
N VAL A 120 -12.84 0.87 8.29
CA VAL A 120 -13.54 1.39 9.50
C VAL A 120 -14.67 2.37 9.16
N PHE A 121 -14.66 2.96 7.97
CA PHE A 121 -15.70 3.88 7.52
C PHE A 121 -16.86 3.11 6.89
N ILE A 122 -17.81 2.66 7.71
CA ILE A 122 -18.90 1.75 7.29
C ILE A 122 -19.92 2.34 6.28
N LYS A 123 -19.83 3.62 5.94
CA LYS A 123 -20.72 4.24 4.95
C LYS A 123 -20.08 4.16 3.56
N PRO A 124 -20.82 3.78 2.51
CA PRO A 124 -20.27 3.76 1.17
C PRO A 124 -19.74 5.13 0.75
N LEU A 125 -18.46 5.19 0.39
CA LEU A 125 -17.82 6.36 -0.18
C LEU A 125 -18.05 6.39 -1.70
N GLU A 126 -18.28 7.58 -2.23
CA GLU A 126 -18.28 7.78 -3.67
C GLU A 126 -16.86 7.64 -4.24
N THR A 127 -16.75 7.09 -5.44
CA THR A 127 -15.47 6.98 -6.16
C THR A 127 -14.81 8.34 -6.40
N SER A 128 -15.60 9.43 -6.48
CA SER A 128 -15.12 10.82 -6.57
C SER A 128 -14.21 11.23 -5.40
N MET A 129 -14.39 10.61 -4.23
CA MET A 129 -13.62 10.90 -3.01
C MET A 129 -12.25 10.22 -2.99
N LEU A 130 -12.01 9.24 -3.86
CA LEU A 130 -10.80 8.41 -3.82
C LEU A 130 -9.52 9.25 -3.93
N HIS A 131 -9.52 10.27 -4.81
CA HIS A 131 -8.36 11.14 -4.99
C HIS A 131 -8.03 11.94 -3.73
N VAL A 132 -9.03 12.58 -3.08
CA VAL A 132 -8.78 13.33 -1.84
C VAL A 132 -8.36 12.41 -0.69
N LEU A 133 -8.90 11.19 -0.63
CA LEU A 133 -8.54 10.20 0.39
C LEU A 133 -7.10 9.71 0.25
N GLY A 134 -6.65 9.33 -0.95
CA GLY A 134 -5.26 8.88 -1.12
C GLY A 134 -4.25 10.03 -1.00
N VAL A 135 -4.55 11.23 -1.51
CA VAL A 135 -3.72 12.43 -1.27
C VAL A 135 -3.58 12.72 0.22
N THR A 136 -4.69 12.68 0.95
CA THR A 136 -4.69 12.93 2.39
C THR A 136 -3.96 11.83 3.16
N SER A 137 -4.05 10.57 2.70
CA SER A 137 -3.30 9.45 3.29
C SER A 137 -1.78 9.66 3.15
N MET A 138 -1.31 10.08 1.97
CA MET A 138 0.10 10.46 1.76
C MET A 138 0.51 11.65 2.63
N PHE A 139 -0.37 12.65 2.78
CA PHE A 139 -0.09 13.78 3.65
C PHE A 139 0.04 13.36 5.13
N ILE A 140 -0.84 12.49 5.63
CA ILE A 140 -0.74 11.96 7.00
C ILE A 140 0.54 11.14 7.17
N ALA A 141 0.83 10.22 6.25
CA ALA A 141 1.99 9.36 6.30
C ALA A 141 3.31 10.14 6.22
N SER A 142 3.43 11.11 5.32
CA SER A 142 4.67 11.91 5.20
C SER A 142 5.00 12.67 6.46
N LYS A 143 4.01 13.20 7.20
CA LYS A 143 4.23 13.84 8.51
C LYS A 143 4.69 12.87 9.59
N PHE A 144 4.47 11.58 9.41
CA PHE A 144 4.87 10.55 10.34
C PHE A 144 6.27 10.00 10.01
N GLU A 145 6.57 9.78 8.73
CA GLU A 145 7.78 9.10 8.26
C GLU A 145 8.89 10.05 7.77
N ASP A 146 8.54 11.15 7.09
CA ASP A 146 9.51 11.99 6.41
C ASP A 146 10.05 13.10 7.32
N ASN A 147 11.37 13.31 7.29
CA ASN A 147 12.03 14.46 7.94
C ASN A 147 11.47 15.80 7.45
N VAL A 148 11.12 15.88 6.16
CA VAL A 148 10.50 17.04 5.53
C VAL A 148 9.19 16.58 4.88
N PRO A 149 8.05 16.68 5.59
CA PRO A 149 6.79 16.18 5.09
C PRO A 149 6.22 17.05 3.96
N LEU A 150 5.28 16.47 3.21
CA LEU A 150 4.56 17.18 2.17
C LEU A 150 3.87 18.43 2.74
N ARG A 151 4.09 19.59 2.10
CA ARG A 151 3.40 20.83 2.47
C ARG A 151 2.06 20.92 1.75
N LEU A 152 1.04 21.47 2.41
CA LEU A 152 -0.29 21.65 1.81
C LEU A 152 -0.26 22.44 0.49
N LYS A 153 0.57 23.49 0.41
CA LYS A 153 0.76 24.25 -0.83
C LYS A 153 1.27 23.37 -1.97
N GLN A 154 2.27 22.53 -1.70
CA GLN A 154 2.83 21.59 -2.68
C GLN A 154 1.81 20.54 -3.09
N ILE A 155 1.03 20.02 -2.14
CA ILE A 155 -0.05 19.08 -2.44
C ILE A 155 -1.06 19.72 -3.38
N ILE A 156 -1.54 20.92 -3.08
CA ILE A 156 -2.56 21.60 -3.88
C ILE A 156 -2.01 21.93 -5.28
N GLU A 157 -0.83 22.55 -5.37
CA GLU A 157 -0.31 23.09 -6.63
C GLU A 157 0.30 22.01 -7.53
N LYS A 158 1.12 21.10 -6.96
CA LYS A 158 1.91 20.14 -7.74
C LYS A 158 1.27 18.77 -7.85
N ILE A 159 0.69 18.25 -6.76
CA ILE A 159 0.19 16.87 -6.71
C ILE A 159 -1.27 16.81 -7.20
N ALA A 160 -2.12 17.70 -6.68
CA ALA A 160 -3.54 17.73 -6.99
C ALA A 160 -3.90 18.64 -8.19
N HIS A 161 -2.93 19.38 -8.74
CA HIS A 161 -3.13 20.33 -9.85
C HIS A 161 -4.31 21.30 -9.62
N ASN A 162 -4.39 21.88 -8.42
CA ASN A 162 -5.46 22.78 -7.96
C ASN A 162 -6.88 22.20 -8.01
N ARG A 163 -7.02 20.87 -8.14
CA ARG A 163 -8.33 20.19 -8.07
C ARG A 163 -8.83 19.98 -6.65
N LEU A 164 -7.94 20.05 -5.66
CA LEU A 164 -8.27 19.99 -4.24
C LEU A 164 -7.92 21.32 -3.57
N THR A 165 -8.78 21.76 -2.66
CA THR A 165 -8.57 22.97 -1.85
C THR A 165 -7.99 22.64 -0.48
N TYR A 166 -7.50 23.67 0.23
CA TYR A 166 -7.00 23.52 1.59
C TYR A 166 -8.06 22.91 2.55
N PRO A 167 -9.32 23.38 2.58
CA PRO A 167 -10.37 22.74 3.37
C PRO A 167 -10.62 21.28 3.01
N ASP A 168 -10.60 20.91 1.73
CA ASP A 168 -10.85 19.53 1.31
C ASP A 168 -9.85 18.56 1.98
N ILE A 169 -8.56 18.93 1.98
CA ILE A 169 -7.50 18.10 2.56
C ILE A 169 -7.57 18.12 4.09
N LYS A 170 -7.72 19.28 4.72
CA LYS A 170 -7.72 19.40 6.19
C LYS A 170 -8.93 18.75 6.85
N ILE A 171 -10.12 18.87 6.24
CA ILE A 171 -11.33 18.23 6.76
C ILE A 171 -11.21 16.72 6.63
N THR A 172 -10.76 16.24 5.46
CA THR A 172 -10.53 14.81 5.22
C THR A 172 -9.48 14.26 6.18
N GLU A 173 -8.38 14.98 6.42
CA GLU A 173 -7.34 14.60 7.37
C GLU A 173 -7.91 14.37 8.78
N LEU A 174 -8.67 15.36 9.28
CA LEU A 174 -9.29 15.26 10.60
C LEU A 174 -10.30 14.10 10.67
N LEU A 175 -11.07 13.88 9.60
CA LEU A 175 -12.01 12.77 9.50
C LEU A 175 -11.28 11.44 9.58
N MET A 176 -10.26 11.23 8.74
CA MET A 176 -9.48 9.99 8.71
C MET A 176 -8.83 9.72 10.06
N LEU A 177 -8.16 10.71 10.66
CA LEU A 177 -7.53 10.57 11.97
C LEU A 177 -8.54 10.21 13.07
N LYS A 178 -9.73 10.81 13.07
CA LYS A 178 -10.78 10.47 14.04
C LYS A 178 -11.26 9.03 13.91
N PHE A 179 -11.50 8.57 12.68
CA PHE A 179 -11.95 7.19 12.42
C PHE A 179 -10.85 6.17 12.73
N LEU A 180 -9.58 6.54 12.58
CA LEU A 180 -8.44 5.72 12.96
C LEU A 180 -8.08 5.84 14.45
N GLY A 181 -8.82 6.65 15.24
CA GLY A 181 -8.52 6.88 16.65
C GLY A 181 -7.13 7.50 16.89
N PHE A 182 -6.63 8.28 15.93
CA PHE A 182 -5.28 8.87 15.89
C PHE A 182 -4.14 7.84 15.98
N ARG A 183 -4.42 6.56 15.68
CA ARG A 183 -3.42 5.50 15.60
C ARG A 183 -3.07 5.26 14.14
N VAL A 184 -1.95 5.84 13.71
CA VAL A 184 -1.48 5.72 12.32
C VAL A 184 -0.14 5.00 12.20
N ASN A 185 0.48 4.60 13.31
CA ASN A 185 1.73 3.81 13.33
C ASN A 185 1.44 2.34 13.00
N PHE A 186 1.14 2.06 11.74
CA PHE A 186 0.86 0.71 11.26
C PHE A 186 2.12 0.07 10.70
N THR A 187 2.36 -1.19 11.06
CA THR A 187 3.44 -1.96 10.44
C THR A 187 3.05 -2.40 9.03
N THR A 188 4.02 -2.25 8.14
CA THR A 188 3.95 -2.49 6.72
C THR A 188 4.88 -3.63 6.32
N CYS A 189 4.70 -4.18 5.11
CA CYS A 189 5.61 -5.22 4.60
C CYS A 189 7.04 -4.68 4.40
N TYR A 190 7.19 -3.37 4.21
CA TYR A 190 8.49 -2.72 4.06
C TYR A 190 9.28 -2.68 5.38
N ASP A 191 8.60 -2.56 6.52
CA ASP A 191 9.25 -2.60 7.84
C ASP A 191 9.89 -3.97 8.12
N PHE A 192 9.17 -5.05 7.78
CA PHE A 192 9.72 -6.40 7.82
C PHE A 192 10.86 -6.57 6.83
N LEU A 193 10.73 -6.04 5.60
CA LEU A 193 11.79 -6.08 4.61
C LEU A 193 13.08 -5.41 5.12
N LEU A 194 12.99 -4.21 5.70
CA LEU A 194 14.14 -3.50 6.27
C LEU A 194 14.81 -4.30 7.39
N SER A 195 14.02 -4.79 8.35
CA SER A 195 14.53 -5.54 9.50
C SER A 195 15.28 -6.81 9.08
N LEU A 196 14.68 -7.57 8.17
CA LEU A 196 15.27 -8.79 7.62
C LEU A 196 16.48 -8.49 6.74
N ALA A 197 16.46 -7.40 5.98
CA ALA A 197 17.60 -7.01 5.15
C ALA A 197 18.85 -6.70 5.98
N THR A 198 18.67 -6.02 7.11
CA THR A 198 19.75 -5.72 8.05
C THR A 198 20.28 -6.99 8.71
N GLU A 199 19.40 -7.84 9.23
CA GLU A 199 19.78 -9.06 9.93
C GLU A 199 20.53 -10.05 9.04
N PHE A 200 19.99 -10.35 7.86
CA PHE A 200 20.57 -11.31 6.93
C PHE A 200 21.68 -10.71 6.06
N ARG A 201 22.00 -9.42 6.25
CA ARG A 201 23.01 -8.67 5.48
C ARG A 201 22.82 -8.86 3.97
N LEU A 202 21.60 -8.62 3.52
CA LEU A 202 21.21 -8.95 2.14
C LEU A 202 21.99 -8.12 1.12
N PRO A 203 22.38 -8.73 -0.02
CA PRO A 203 22.90 -7.98 -1.15
C PRO A 203 21.89 -6.90 -1.60
N GLN A 204 22.38 -5.73 -1.97
CA GLN A 204 21.53 -4.62 -2.41
C GLN A 204 20.58 -5.03 -3.56
N SER A 205 21.04 -5.88 -4.48
CA SER A 205 20.22 -6.41 -5.57
C SER A 205 19.01 -7.22 -5.08
N VAL A 206 19.15 -8.00 -4.00
CA VAL A 206 18.05 -8.74 -3.36
C VAL A 206 17.07 -7.79 -2.72
N PHE A 207 17.59 -6.82 -1.96
CA PHE A 207 16.77 -5.83 -1.28
C PHE A 207 15.92 -5.01 -2.27
N GLU A 208 16.55 -4.46 -3.31
CA GLU A 208 15.86 -3.69 -4.35
C GLU A 208 14.82 -4.53 -5.09
N THR A 209 15.14 -5.79 -5.39
CA THR A 209 14.19 -6.73 -6.00
C THR A 209 12.97 -6.98 -5.11
N ALA A 210 13.19 -7.28 -3.83
CA ALA A 210 12.12 -7.54 -2.88
C ALA A 210 11.27 -6.27 -2.62
N LYS A 211 11.90 -5.09 -2.59
CA LYS A 211 11.20 -3.81 -2.46
C LYS A 211 10.22 -3.59 -3.61
N ILE A 212 10.63 -3.88 -4.84
CA ILE A 212 9.77 -3.79 -6.04
C ILE A 212 8.60 -4.76 -5.93
N ILE A 213 8.84 -6.00 -5.50
CA ILE A 213 7.77 -6.98 -5.25
C ILE A 213 6.79 -6.48 -4.18
N CYS A 214 7.27 -5.86 -3.10
CA CYS A 214 6.43 -5.25 -2.08
C CYS A 214 5.56 -4.11 -2.64
N TYR A 215 6.10 -3.25 -3.52
CA TYR A 215 5.32 -2.22 -4.22
C TYR A 215 4.18 -2.83 -5.05
N TYR A 216 4.48 -3.80 -5.91
CA TYR A 216 3.44 -4.49 -6.69
C TYR A 216 2.41 -5.16 -5.79
N SER A 217 2.85 -5.74 -4.68
CA SER A 217 1.94 -6.35 -3.72
C SER A 217 0.98 -5.34 -3.08
N GLN A 218 1.31 -4.05 -3.04
CA GLN A 218 0.37 -3.03 -2.58
C GLN A 218 -0.69 -2.71 -3.63
N ILE A 219 -0.42 -2.92 -4.92
CA ILE A 219 -1.36 -2.65 -6.02
C ILE A 219 -2.43 -3.75 -6.07
N PHE A 220 -2.02 -5.02 -5.98
CA PHE A 220 -2.94 -6.16 -6.06
C PHE A 220 -3.86 -6.25 -4.83
N TYR A 221 -5.17 -6.06 -5.05
CA TYR A 221 -6.16 -6.16 -3.98
C TYR A 221 -6.22 -7.54 -3.32
N SER A 222 -5.99 -8.61 -4.07
CA SER A 222 -5.91 -9.99 -3.58
C SER A 222 -4.85 -10.17 -2.50
N HIS A 223 -3.78 -9.37 -2.52
CA HIS A 223 -2.68 -9.49 -1.57
C HIS A 223 -3.00 -8.86 -0.20
N LEU A 224 -4.09 -8.08 -0.08
CA LEU A 224 -4.53 -7.52 1.19
C LEU A 224 -5.10 -8.56 2.16
N ASP A 225 -5.39 -9.77 1.67
CA ASP A 225 -5.74 -10.92 2.49
C ASP A 225 -4.52 -11.52 3.21
N PHE A 226 -3.30 -11.04 2.92
CA PHE A 226 -2.06 -11.47 3.56
C PHE A 226 -1.57 -10.43 4.58
N LYS A 227 -0.95 -10.93 5.66
CA LYS A 227 -0.27 -10.11 6.66
C LYS A 227 0.96 -9.42 6.04
N ALA A 228 1.37 -8.28 6.61
CA ALA A 228 2.54 -7.54 6.15
C ALA A 228 3.84 -8.37 6.27
N SER A 229 3.98 -9.15 7.34
CA SER A 229 5.04 -10.14 7.56
C SER A 229 5.06 -11.17 6.44
N GLN A 230 3.92 -11.79 6.15
CA GLN A 230 3.77 -12.77 5.07
C GLN A 230 4.22 -12.19 3.71
N VAL A 231 3.80 -10.97 3.38
CA VAL A 231 4.21 -10.29 2.14
C VAL A 231 5.70 -9.99 2.14
N GLY A 232 6.25 -9.43 3.23
CA GLY A 232 7.67 -9.08 3.34
C GLY A 232 8.61 -10.28 3.23
N PHE A 233 8.31 -11.37 3.95
CA PHE A 233 9.06 -12.64 3.84
C PHE A 233 8.93 -13.24 2.45
N SER A 234 7.71 -13.28 1.89
CA SER A 234 7.48 -13.83 0.55
C SER A 234 8.27 -13.05 -0.51
N ALA A 235 8.24 -11.71 -0.46
CA ALA A 235 8.97 -10.86 -1.38
C ALA A 235 10.48 -11.12 -1.34
N LEU A 236 11.05 -11.29 -0.14
CA LEU A 236 12.46 -11.62 0.05
C LEU A 236 12.81 -13.02 -0.48
N ILE A 237 12.01 -14.02 -0.17
CA ILE A 237 12.25 -15.39 -0.65
C ILE A 237 12.18 -15.42 -2.18
N ILE A 238 11.16 -14.77 -2.77
CA ILE A 238 11.00 -14.62 -4.22
C ILE A 238 12.24 -13.94 -4.82
N ALA A 239 12.70 -12.83 -4.24
CA ALA A 239 13.91 -12.13 -4.66
C ALA A 239 15.16 -13.01 -4.60
N CYS A 240 15.42 -13.62 -3.44
CA CYS A 240 16.58 -14.50 -3.22
C CYS A 240 16.61 -15.65 -4.24
N THR A 241 15.48 -16.32 -4.47
CA THR A 241 15.41 -17.46 -5.39
C THR A 241 15.72 -17.07 -6.84
N SER A 242 15.28 -15.89 -7.30
CA SER A 242 15.58 -15.42 -8.67
C SER A 242 17.00 -14.90 -8.86
N LEU A 243 17.62 -14.52 -7.74
CA LEU A 243 18.99 -14.05 -7.65
C LEU A 243 20.01 -15.17 -7.38
N ASN A 244 19.58 -16.42 -7.39
CA ASN A 244 20.37 -17.59 -6.99
C ASN A 244 20.96 -17.50 -5.56
N GLN A 245 20.31 -16.74 -4.67
CA GLN A 245 20.68 -16.61 -3.25
C GLN A 245 19.95 -17.67 -2.41
N HIS A 246 20.07 -18.93 -2.80
CA HIS A 246 19.30 -20.04 -2.22
C HIS A 246 19.61 -20.27 -0.74
N SER A 247 20.87 -20.10 -0.33
CA SER A 247 21.29 -20.23 1.07
C SER A 247 20.60 -19.22 2.00
N VAL A 248 20.37 -18.00 1.52
CA VAL A 248 19.64 -16.95 2.25
C VAL A 248 18.15 -17.26 2.27
N ALA A 249 17.59 -17.73 1.15
CA ALA A 249 16.19 -18.14 1.07
C ALA A 249 15.85 -19.26 2.07
N SER A 250 16.71 -20.28 2.20
CA SER A 250 16.51 -21.36 3.17
C SER A 250 16.47 -20.83 4.61
N LYS A 251 17.40 -19.96 5.00
CA LYS A 251 17.42 -19.35 6.34
C LYS A 251 16.18 -18.49 6.62
N LEU A 252 15.69 -17.74 5.62
CA LEU A 252 14.46 -16.95 5.74
C LEU A 252 13.23 -17.84 5.94
N ILE A 253 13.16 -18.97 5.23
CA ILE A 253 12.08 -19.96 5.37
C ILE A 253 12.12 -20.61 6.75
N GLU A 254 13.30 -21.02 7.21
CA GLU A 254 13.49 -21.57 8.55
C GLU A 254 13.06 -20.59 9.63
N LYS A 255 13.46 -19.32 9.52
CA LYS A 255 13.08 -18.27 10.45
C LYS A 255 11.58 -18.03 10.53
N TYR A 256 10.86 -18.20 9.43
CA TYR A 256 9.41 -17.99 9.42
C TYR A 256 8.64 -19.18 10.03
N LYS A 257 9.24 -20.38 10.17
CA LYS A 257 8.54 -21.61 10.61
C LYS A 257 8.08 -21.54 12.07
N ASP A 258 6.96 -20.84 12.29
CA ASP A 258 6.13 -20.83 13.50
C ASP A 258 4.63 -20.93 13.14
N GLY A 259 4.27 -21.85 12.23
CA GLY A 259 2.91 -22.41 12.15
C GLY A 259 2.11 -22.20 10.85
N GLU A 260 2.48 -21.31 9.93
CA GLU A 260 1.77 -21.10 8.65
C GLU A 260 2.68 -21.32 7.44
N SER A 261 2.21 -22.03 6.41
CA SER A 261 2.98 -22.23 5.17
C SER A 261 2.98 -20.95 4.31
N LEU A 262 4.17 -20.39 4.03
CA LEU A 262 4.32 -19.29 3.07
C LEU A 262 4.14 -19.72 1.60
N ASN A 263 4.23 -21.02 1.31
CA ASN A 263 4.28 -21.52 -0.07
C ASN A 263 3.07 -21.08 -0.92
N PRO A 264 1.81 -21.15 -0.45
CA PRO A 264 0.67 -20.63 -1.20
C PRO A 264 0.76 -19.13 -1.48
N ILE A 265 1.24 -18.34 -0.51
CA ILE A 265 1.38 -16.88 -0.62
C ILE A 265 2.47 -16.54 -1.64
N ILE A 266 3.63 -17.17 -1.54
CA ILE A 266 4.73 -17.04 -2.49
C ILE A 266 4.27 -17.37 -3.91
N LYS A 267 3.55 -18.50 -4.09
CA LYS A 267 3.01 -18.90 -5.40
C LYS A 267 2.03 -17.87 -5.94
N LYS A 268 1.13 -17.35 -5.09
CA LYS A 268 0.14 -16.34 -5.49
C LYS A 268 0.79 -15.01 -5.88
N ILE A 269 1.67 -14.46 -5.02
CA ILE A 269 2.38 -13.20 -5.30
C ILE A 269 3.19 -13.33 -6.59
N ARG A 270 3.90 -14.45 -6.78
CA ARG A 270 4.64 -14.69 -8.01
C ARG A 270 3.73 -14.75 -9.24
N ALA A 271 2.65 -15.52 -9.19
CA ALA A 271 1.74 -15.66 -10.31
C ALA A 271 1.14 -14.32 -10.72
N ASP A 272 0.67 -13.52 -9.75
CA ASP A 272 0.07 -12.21 -10.00
C ASP A 272 1.09 -11.22 -10.57
N ILE A 273 2.35 -11.25 -10.10
CA ILE A 273 3.43 -10.41 -10.64
C ILE A 273 3.86 -10.84 -12.04
N LEU A 274 3.85 -12.14 -12.36
CA LEU A 274 4.18 -12.62 -13.71
C LEU A 274 3.07 -12.31 -14.72
N ASP A 275 1.81 -12.24 -14.27
CA ASP A 275 0.65 -11.89 -15.11
C ASP A 275 0.47 -10.36 -15.28
N LEU A 276 1.40 -9.53 -14.80
CA LEU A 276 1.43 -8.08 -15.05
C LEU A 276 1.28 -7.64 -16.51
N PRO A 277 1.65 -8.42 -17.56
CA PRO A 277 1.36 -8.08 -18.94
C PRO A 277 -0.14 -7.80 -19.22
N ARG A 278 -1.06 -8.30 -18.38
CA ARG A 278 -2.50 -8.01 -18.50
C ARG A 278 -2.94 -6.63 -18.01
N LEU A 279 -2.09 -5.90 -17.28
CA LEU A 279 -2.36 -4.52 -16.90
C LEU A 279 -1.94 -3.49 -17.97
N LYS A 280 -1.49 -3.92 -19.16
CA LYS A 280 -1.19 -3.04 -20.30
C LYS A 280 -2.33 -2.08 -20.69
N ASN A 281 -3.59 -2.44 -20.40
CA ASN A 281 -4.74 -1.56 -20.66
C ASN A 281 -4.91 -0.43 -19.61
N LEU A 282 -4.32 -0.55 -18.42
CA LEU A 282 -4.25 0.55 -17.43
C LEU A 282 -3.07 1.50 -17.72
N TYR A 283 -2.00 0.99 -18.33
CA TYR A 283 -0.72 1.68 -18.47
C TYR A 283 -0.41 2.00 -19.94
N ALA A 284 -1.01 3.06 -20.45
CA ALA A 284 -0.86 3.51 -21.85
C ALA A 284 0.53 4.07 -22.21
N SER A 285 1.55 4.00 -21.34
CA SER A 285 2.90 4.51 -21.63
C SER A 285 3.98 3.47 -21.37
N PRO A 286 4.51 2.82 -22.44
CA PRO A 286 5.69 1.95 -22.39
C PRO A 286 6.94 2.65 -21.82
N ALA A 287 7.01 3.98 -21.87
CA ALA A 287 8.16 4.75 -21.36
C ALA A 287 8.31 4.69 -19.83
N LYS A 288 7.21 4.52 -19.08
CA LYS A 288 7.25 4.33 -17.61
C LYS A 288 7.80 2.96 -17.22
N PHE A 289 7.56 1.96 -18.06
CA PHE A 289 8.17 0.63 -17.94
C PHE A 289 9.66 0.68 -18.31
N LEU A 290 10.02 1.50 -19.32
CA LEU A 290 11.39 1.71 -19.77
C LEU A 290 12.29 2.37 -18.70
N GLU A 291 11.77 3.24 -17.83
CA GLU A 291 12.58 3.78 -16.69
C GLU A 291 12.89 2.71 -15.62
N PHE A 292 11.98 1.75 -15.42
CA PHE A 292 12.24 0.54 -14.62
C PHE A 292 13.18 -0.44 -15.34
N GLU A 293 13.08 -0.55 -16.66
CA GLU A 293 14.03 -1.28 -17.53
C GLU A 293 15.43 -0.63 -17.53
N ILE A 294 15.50 0.70 -17.39
CA ILE A 294 16.73 1.48 -17.28
C ILE A 294 17.41 1.32 -15.91
N ALA A 295 16.65 1.14 -14.83
CA ALA A 295 17.19 0.70 -13.53
C ALA A 295 17.76 -0.73 -13.58
N LEU A 296 17.42 -1.49 -14.64
CA LEU A 296 17.83 -2.85 -14.93
C LEU A 296 18.82 -2.92 -16.11
N LYS A 297 19.60 -1.84 -16.34
CA LYS A 297 20.61 -1.66 -17.42
C LYS A 297 21.77 -2.66 -17.49
N THR A 298 21.68 -3.75 -16.75
CA THR A 298 22.35 -5.02 -17.02
C THR A 298 21.28 -6.08 -16.77
N PRO A 299 21.09 -7.11 -17.64
CA PRO A 299 20.04 -8.11 -17.48
C PRO A 299 20.03 -8.63 -16.04
N GLY A 300 19.12 -8.04 -15.30
CA GLY A 300 19.14 -7.99 -13.86
C GLY A 300 18.15 -9.03 -13.34
N PRO A 301 18.42 -9.60 -12.18
CA PRO A 301 17.90 -10.89 -11.76
C PRO A 301 16.41 -10.89 -11.35
N LEU A 302 15.76 -9.73 -11.46
CA LEU A 302 14.31 -9.57 -11.47
C LEU A 302 13.62 -10.14 -12.71
N PHE A 303 14.36 -10.54 -13.76
CA PHE A 303 13.77 -11.16 -14.95
C PHE A 303 14.18 -12.62 -15.17
N ARG A 304 14.79 -13.26 -14.16
CA ARG A 304 14.96 -14.73 -14.16
C ARG A 304 13.66 -15.49 -13.87
N PHE A 305 12.58 -14.81 -13.45
CA PHE A 305 11.27 -15.44 -13.18
C PHE A 305 10.57 -16.01 -14.41
N LEU A 306 11.02 -15.69 -15.63
CA LEU A 306 10.48 -16.25 -16.87
C LEU A 306 11.24 -17.49 -17.34
N ASN A 307 12.23 -17.96 -16.57
CA ASN A 307 12.93 -19.20 -16.88
C ASN A 307 12.22 -20.38 -16.17
N PRO A 308 11.61 -21.33 -16.90
CA PRO A 308 10.96 -22.51 -16.32
C PRO A 308 11.87 -23.31 -15.38
N TYR A 309 13.20 -23.22 -15.57
CA TYR A 309 14.20 -23.86 -14.72
C TYR A 309 14.24 -23.27 -13.29
N VAL A 310 14.04 -21.96 -13.14
CA VAL A 310 14.06 -21.28 -11.83
C VAL A 310 12.81 -21.61 -11.01
N GLU A 311 11.67 -21.82 -11.69
CA GLU A 311 10.43 -22.25 -11.05
C GLU A 311 10.53 -23.70 -10.52
N GLN A 312 11.17 -24.60 -11.28
CA GLN A 312 11.44 -25.98 -10.84
C GLN A 312 12.39 -26.02 -9.63
N GLU A 313 13.47 -25.24 -9.66
CA GLU A 313 14.47 -25.24 -8.58
C GLU A 313 13.93 -24.64 -7.28
N GLN A 314 13.04 -23.67 -7.37
CA GLN A 314 12.35 -23.19 -6.19
C GLN A 314 11.31 -24.18 -5.65
N GLN A 315 10.55 -24.86 -6.51
CA GLN A 315 9.66 -25.92 -6.04
C GLN A 315 10.43 -27.04 -5.35
N ARG A 316 11.65 -27.35 -5.81
CA ARG A 316 12.60 -28.24 -5.14
C ARG A 316 13.01 -27.70 -3.76
N LEU A 317 13.45 -26.45 -3.64
CA LEU A 317 13.84 -25.84 -2.36
C LEU A 317 12.68 -25.72 -1.35
N LEU A 318 11.47 -25.46 -1.84
CA LEU A 318 10.28 -25.38 -1.00
C LEU A 318 9.74 -26.75 -0.56
N SER A 319 10.14 -27.83 -1.23
CA SER A 319 9.76 -29.21 -0.91
C SER A 319 10.81 -29.95 -0.08
N ASN A 320 12.11 -29.64 -0.27
CA ASN A 320 13.19 -30.15 0.55
C ASN A 320 14.28 -29.06 0.73
N PRO A 321 14.33 -28.37 1.89
CA PRO A 321 15.24 -27.25 2.10
C PRO A 321 16.70 -27.64 2.35
N ASN A 322 17.01 -28.94 2.42
CA ASN A 322 18.35 -29.51 2.60
C ASN A 322 19.07 -29.77 1.28
#